data_AF-A0A932XPB4-F1
#
_entry.id   AF-A0A932XPB4-F1
#
_cell.length_a   1.000
_cell.length_b   1.000
_cell.length_c   1.000
_cell.angle_alpha   90.00
_cell.angle_beta   90.00
_cell.angle_gamma   90.00
#
_symmetry.space_group_name_H-M   'P 1'
#
loop_
_entity.id
_entity.type
_entity.pdbx_description
1 polymer ?
#
loop_
_entity_poly.entity_id
_entity_poly.type
_entity_poly.pdbx_seq_one_letter_code
_entity_poly.pdbx_strand_id
1 'polypeptide(L)'
;MSARPVARIGVGLAGIVWLATPAWATIDNFKSYKAAYPGKDAKAYSCKVCHQHPVGRAGDLNAYGKALQQSKAQIGAKKLTVEDYRASEKGDADSDGASNVEEINAGTSPSDPASVPKGIHTPHAAGKAK
;
A
#
# COMPACT_ATOMS: atom_id res chain seq x y z
N MET A 1 48.05 -27.90 39.06
CA MET A 1 48.29 -26.72 38.21
C MET A 1 46.98 -25.96 38.13
N SER A 2 46.93 -24.77 38.73
CA SER A 2 45.75 -23.93 38.91
C SER A 2 45.54 -23.03 37.69
N ALA A 3 44.30 -22.85 37.22
CA ALA A 3 43.93 -21.76 36.32
C ALA A 3 42.53 -21.23 36.69
N ARG A 4 42.48 -19.92 36.94
CA ARG A 4 41.39 -19.15 37.57
C ARG A 4 40.37 -18.69 36.50
N PRO A 5 39.11 -18.45 36.87
CA PRO A 5 38.08 -17.97 35.95
C PRO A 5 38.29 -16.47 35.66
N VAL A 6 38.18 -16.08 34.39
CA VAL A 6 38.14 -14.65 34.00
C VAL A 6 36.71 -14.31 33.60
N ALA A 7 36.01 -13.64 34.51
CA ALA A 7 34.77 -12.95 34.25
C ALA A 7 35.02 -11.84 33.22
N ARG A 8 34.21 -11.80 32.16
CA ARG A 8 34.09 -10.64 31.28
C ARG A 8 32.66 -10.14 31.35
N ILE A 9 32.48 -9.13 32.21
CA ILE A 9 31.31 -8.26 32.25
C ILE A 9 31.36 -7.41 30.98
N GLY A 10 30.57 -7.78 29.98
CA GLY A 10 30.29 -6.95 28.82
C GLY A 10 28.91 -6.33 28.98
N VAL A 11 28.84 -5.11 29.51
CA VAL A 11 27.63 -4.29 29.47
C VAL A 11 27.38 -3.89 28.02
N GLY A 12 26.60 -4.70 27.31
CA GLY A 12 26.05 -4.33 26.01
C GLY A 12 24.87 -3.40 26.23
N LEU A 13 25.08 -2.09 26.06
CA LEU A 13 23.99 -1.14 25.91
C LEU A 13 23.20 -1.52 24.64
N ALA A 14 22.13 -2.28 24.82
CA ALA A 14 21.12 -2.49 23.79
C ALA A 14 20.37 -1.17 23.59
N GLY A 15 20.93 -0.30 22.74
CA GLY A 15 20.23 0.88 22.25
C GLY A 15 19.00 0.42 21.47
N ILE A 16 17.82 0.58 22.06
CA ILE A 16 16.55 0.43 21.37
C ILE A 16 16.46 1.59 20.36
N VAL A 17 16.85 1.33 19.11
CA VAL A 17 16.55 2.22 18.00
C VAL A 17 15.03 2.17 17.81
N TRP A 18 14.33 3.17 18.33
CA TRP A 18 12.97 3.48 17.92
C TRP A 18 13.00 3.86 16.43
N LEU A 19 12.79 2.88 15.56
CA LEU A 19 12.53 3.15 14.15
C LEU A 19 11.18 3.87 14.08
N ALA A 20 11.20 5.19 13.99
CA ALA A 20 10.02 5.98 13.66
C ALA A 20 9.46 5.41 12.36
N THR A 21 8.31 4.75 12.44
CA THR A 21 7.64 4.19 11.28
C THR A 21 7.24 5.37 10.40
N PRO A 22 7.80 5.49 9.17
CA PRO A 22 7.48 6.63 8.34
C PRO A 22 5.99 6.60 7.98
N ALA A 23 5.36 7.77 7.92
CA ALA A 23 3.99 7.89 7.44
C ALA A 23 3.94 7.56 5.93
N TRP A 24 3.08 6.61 5.56
CA TRP A 24 2.81 6.20 4.17
C TRP A 24 1.50 6.81 3.66
N ALA A 25 1.30 6.84 2.33
CA ALA A 25 0.18 7.51 1.68
C ALA A 25 0.05 8.99 2.09
N THR A 26 1.05 9.79 1.72
CA THR A 26 1.13 11.23 2.03
C THR A 26 0.39 12.09 0.99
N ILE A 27 0.29 13.40 1.25
CA ILE A 27 -0.23 14.37 0.26
C ILE A 27 0.58 14.35 -1.04
N ASP A 28 1.89 14.13 -0.99
CA ASP A 28 2.70 14.04 -2.21
C ASP A 28 2.39 12.78 -3.02
N ASN A 29 2.08 11.66 -2.35
CA ASN A 29 1.58 10.46 -3.02
C ASN A 29 0.22 10.75 -3.68
N PHE A 30 -0.66 11.49 -3.02
CA PHE A 30 -1.94 11.86 -3.62
C PHE A 30 -1.78 12.78 -4.85
N LYS A 31 -0.78 13.69 -4.83
CA LYS A 31 -0.45 14.49 -6.02
C LYS A 31 0.07 13.63 -7.17
N SER A 32 0.97 12.68 -6.90
CA SER A 32 1.47 11.77 -7.95
C SER A 32 0.39 10.82 -8.44
N TYR A 33 -0.57 10.42 -7.58
CA TYR A 33 -1.74 9.64 -7.99
C TYR A 33 -2.60 10.42 -8.99
N LYS A 34 -2.90 11.69 -8.72
CA LYS A 34 -3.61 12.56 -9.68
C LYS A 34 -2.86 12.73 -11.00
N ALA A 35 -1.53 12.82 -10.94
CA ALA A 35 -0.69 12.88 -12.13
C ALA A 35 -0.69 11.56 -12.92
N ALA A 36 -0.78 10.42 -12.23
CA ALA A 36 -0.90 9.10 -12.88
C ALA A 36 -2.26 8.94 -13.55
N TYR A 37 -3.33 9.48 -12.99
CA TYR A 37 -4.68 9.30 -13.54
C TYR A 37 -5.32 10.65 -13.88
N PRO A 38 -4.86 11.40 -14.89
CA PRO A 38 -5.45 12.69 -15.23
C PRO A 38 -6.87 12.55 -15.80
N GLY A 39 -7.70 13.56 -15.59
CA GLY A 39 -9.04 13.66 -16.20
C GLY A 39 -10.09 12.69 -15.65
N LYS A 40 -9.91 12.17 -14.43
CA LYS A 40 -10.89 11.31 -13.75
C LYS A 40 -11.92 12.12 -12.99
N ASP A 41 -13.03 11.48 -12.68
CA ASP A 41 -14.06 12.03 -11.81
C ASP A 41 -13.55 12.34 -10.40
N ALA A 42 -14.15 13.34 -9.75
CA ALA A 42 -13.77 13.77 -8.41
C ALA A 42 -13.81 12.63 -7.37
N LYS A 43 -14.67 11.63 -7.57
CA LYS A 43 -14.79 10.45 -6.70
C LYS A 43 -13.53 9.58 -6.70
N ALA A 44 -12.87 9.45 -7.86
CA ALA A 44 -11.60 8.74 -8.01
C ALA A 44 -10.44 9.49 -7.33
N TYR A 45 -10.60 10.78 -7.05
CA TYR A 45 -9.61 11.62 -6.35
C TYR A 45 -10.01 11.92 -4.90
N SER A 46 -10.38 10.90 -4.13
CA SER A 46 -10.63 11.06 -2.70
C SER A 46 -9.46 10.53 -1.87
N CYS A 47 -9.26 11.04 -0.65
CA CYS A 47 -8.28 10.48 0.29
C CYS A 47 -8.59 9.00 0.63
N LYS A 48 -9.86 8.60 0.48
CA LYS A 48 -10.33 7.23 0.68
C LYS A 48 -9.79 6.25 -0.38
N VAL A 49 -9.15 6.72 -1.44
CA VAL A 49 -8.50 5.82 -2.40
C VAL A 49 -7.37 5.03 -1.76
N CYS A 50 -6.64 5.61 -0.80
CA CYS A 50 -5.55 4.92 -0.08
C CYS A 50 -5.86 4.70 1.42
N HIS A 51 -6.84 5.42 1.96
CA HIS A 51 -7.16 5.41 3.39
C HIS A 51 -8.53 4.83 3.68
N GLN A 52 -8.70 4.25 4.87
CA GLN A 52 -10.01 3.79 5.33
C GLN A 52 -10.89 4.99 5.70
N HIS A 53 -10.29 6.03 6.30
CA HIS A 53 -11.01 7.20 6.76
C HIS A 53 -10.84 8.41 5.81
N PRO A 54 -11.76 9.40 5.86
CA PRO A 54 -11.69 10.61 5.02
C PRO A 54 -10.40 11.42 5.20
N VAL A 55 -9.71 11.26 6.33
CA VAL A 55 -8.43 11.89 6.63
C VAL A 55 -7.44 10.79 6.98
N GLY A 56 -6.37 10.70 6.20
CA GLY A 56 -5.31 9.72 6.42
C GLY A 56 -4.65 9.91 7.78
N ARG A 57 -4.55 8.82 8.55
CA ARG A 57 -3.79 8.74 9.79
C ARG A 57 -2.68 7.71 9.61
N ALA A 58 -1.64 7.80 10.44
CA ALA A 58 -0.58 6.79 10.42
C ALA A 58 -1.18 5.39 10.66
N GLY A 59 -0.87 4.45 9.77
CA GLY A 59 -1.42 3.09 9.81
C GLY A 59 -2.83 2.91 9.23
N ASP A 60 -3.49 3.99 8.80
CA ASP A 60 -4.85 3.97 8.27
C ASP A 60 -4.89 3.71 6.76
N LEU A 61 -4.30 2.60 6.31
CA LEU A 61 -4.32 2.22 4.90
C LEU A 61 -5.46 1.24 4.61
N ASN A 62 -6.14 1.46 3.49
CA ASN A 62 -7.10 0.50 2.94
C ASN A 62 -6.39 -0.61 2.16
N ALA A 63 -7.15 -1.49 1.51
CA ALA A 63 -6.58 -2.63 0.79
C ALA A 63 -5.61 -2.17 -0.32
N TYR A 64 -6.00 -1.20 -1.13
CA TYR A 64 -5.16 -0.60 -2.19
C TYR A 64 -3.94 0.12 -1.62
N GLY A 65 -4.12 0.94 -0.60
CA GLY A 65 -3.04 1.64 0.09
C GLY A 65 -2.02 0.67 0.68
N LYS A 66 -2.46 -0.48 1.19
CA LYS A 66 -1.58 -1.57 1.66
C LYS A 66 -0.89 -2.30 0.52
N ALA A 67 -1.55 -2.55 -0.60
CA ALA A 67 -0.94 -3.19 -1.78
C ALA A 67 0.16 -2.30 -2.39
N LEU A 68 -0.12 -0.99 -2.54
CA LEU A 68 0.88 0.02 -2.87
C LEU A 68 1.98 0.06 -1.79
N GLN A 69 1.60 -0.13 -0.53
CA GLN A 69 2.59 -0.15 0.55
C GLN A 69 3.59 -1.29 0.42
N GLN A 70 3.08 -2.49 0.23
CA GLN A 70 3.88 -3.71 0.16
C GLN A 70 4.79 -3.70 -1.07
N SER A 71 4.26 -3.35 -2.26
CA SER A 71 5.05 -3.27 -3.48
C SER A 71 6.21 -2.28 -3.38
N LYS A 72 6.05 -1.20 -2.60
CA LYS A 72 7.12 -0.23 -2.36
C LYS A 72 8.04 -0.53 -1.20
N ALA A 73 7.55 -1.20 -0.16
CA ALA A 73 8.37 -1.63 0.96
C ALA A 73 9.42 -2.63 0.47
N GLN A 74 9.05 -3.48 -0.50
CA GLN A 74 9.95 -4.40 -1.20
C GLN A 74 11.12 -3.69 -1.91
N ILE A 75 10.96 -2.41 -2.26
CA ILE A 75 12.02 -1.60 -2.90
C ILE A 75 12.51 -0.43 -2.03
N GLY A 76 12.12 -0.36 -0.75
CA GLY A 76 12.56 0.66 0.21
C GLY A 76 12.08 2.10 -0.08
N ALA A 77 11.16 2.31 -1.03
CA ALA A 77 10.70 3.64 -1.42
C ALA A 77 9.59 4.16 -0.48
N LYS A 78 9.66 5.45 -0.12
CA LYS A 78 8.68 6.12 0.77
C LYS A 78 7.72 7.06 0.05
N LYS A 79 7.98 7.32 -1.23
CA LYS A 79 7.18 8.17 -2.12
C LYS A 79 6.80 7.36 -3.36
N LEU A 80 5.54 7.50 -3.76
CA LEU A 80 5.02 6.90 -4.99
C LEU A 80 5.22 7.88 -6.15
N THR A 81 5.77 7.39 -7.24
CA THR A 81 5.85 8.04 -8.55
C THR A 81 4.65 7.64 -9.41
N VAL A 82 4.55 8.21 -10.61
CA VAL A 82 3.51 7.84 -11.57
C VAL A 82 3.65 6.36 -11.97
N GLU A 83 4.87 5.93 -12.23
CA GLU A 83 5.22 4.57 -12.65
C GLU A 83 4.78 3.53 -11.61
N ASP A 84 4.77 3.91 -10.34
CA ASP A 84 4.40 3.03 -9.24
C ASP A 84 2.92 2.72 -9.21
N TYR A 85 2.10 3.74 -9.50
CA TYR A 85 0.67 3.54 -9.69
C TYR A 85 0.42 2.71 -10.94
N ARG A 86 1.14 2.98 -12.04
CA ARG A 86 1.05 2.16 -13.26
C ARG A 86 1.40 0.69 -13.01
N ALA A 87 2.40 0.43 -12.18
CA ALA A 87 2.77 -0.94 -11.81
C ALA A 87 1.67 -1.66 -11.01
N SER A 88 0.86 -0.93 -10.24
CA SER A 88 -0.27 -1.49 -9.49
C SER A 88 -1.54 -1.71 -10.31
N GLU A 89 -1.64 -1.15 -11.53
CA GLU A 89 -2.86 -1.17 -12.35
C GLU A 89 -3.43 -2.56 -12.61
N LYS A 90 -2.55 -3.57 -12.78
CA LYS A 90 -2.92 -4.96 -13.05
C LYS A 90 -3.28 -5.77 -11.80
N GLY A 91 -3.02 -5.21 -10.61
CA GLY A 91 -3.41 -5.85 -9.37
C GLY A 91 -4.92 -5.75 -9.15
N ASP A 92 -5.41 -6.55 -8.23
CA ASP A 92 -6.79 -6.56 -7.73
C ASP A 92 -6.67 -6.51 -6.20
N ALA A 93 -6.69 -5.30 -5.64
CA ALA A 93 -6.28 -5.09 -4.26
C ALA A 93 -7.33 -5.55 -3.24
N ASP A 94 -8.60 -5.60 -3.61
CA ASP A 94 -9.70 -6.05 -2.75
C ASP A 94 -10.27 -7.42 -3.13
N SER A 95 -9.72 -8.03 -4.19
CA SER A 95 -9.98 -9.41 -4.63
C SER A 95 -11.41 -9.64 -5.11
N ASP A 96 -12.02 -8.64 -5.73
CA ASP A 96 -13.37 -8.69 -6.28
C ASP A 96 -13.42 -9.19 -7.74
N GLY A 97 -12.25 -9.33 -8.39
CA GLY A 97 -12.10 -9.79 -9.77
C GLY A 97 -12.05 -8.68 -10.82
N ALA A 98 -12.10 -7.40 -10.43
CA ALA A 98 -11.74 -6.26 -11.26
C ALA A 98 -10.31 -5.82 -10.94
N SER A 99 -9.57 -5.37 -11.96
CA SER A 99 -8.26 -4.78 -11.72
C SER A 99 -8.38 -3.35 -11.21
N ASN A 100 -7.39 -2.90 -10.44
CA ASN A 100 -7.35 -1.55 -9.87
C ASN A 100 -7.57 -0.46 -10.93
N VAL A 101 -7.05 -0.65 -12.16
CA VAL A 101 -7.22 0.33 -13.24
C VAL A 101 -8.62 0.33 -13.85
N GLU A 102 -9.29 -0.82 -13.92
CA GLU A 102 -10.68 -0.91 -14.37
C GLU A 102 -11.59 -0.14 -13.42
N GLU A 103 -11.37 -0.30 -12.12
CA GLU A 103 -12.11 0.41 -11.08
C GLU A 103 -11.85 1.90 -11.09
N ILE A 104 -10.59 2.32 -11.13
CA ILE A 104 -10.21 3.74 -11.21
C ILE A 104 -10.81 4.41 -12.46
N ASN A 105 -10.85 3.71 -13.59
CA ASN A 105 -11.47 4.21 -14.82
C ASN A 105 -13.00 4.22 -14.74
N ALA A 106 -13.61 3.26 -14.05
CA ALA A 106 -15.06 3.20 -13.82
C ALA A 106 -15.53 4.16 -12.70
N GLY A 107 -14.61 4.79 -11.98
CA GLY A 107 -14.90 5.64 -10.83
C GLY A 107 -15.38 4.84 -9.61
N THR A 108 -15.08 3.55 -9.56
CA THR A 108 -15.29 2.69 -8.39
C THR A 108 -14.01 2.61 -7.55
N SER A 109 -14.05 1.86 -6.44
CA SER A 109 -13.02 1.92 -5.39
C SER A 109 -12.21 0.63 -5.33
N PRO A 110 -10.87 0.65 -5.59
CA PRO A 110 -9.99 -0.52 -5.59
C PRO A 110 -9.69 -1.12 -4.20
N SER A 111 -10.59 -0.91 -3.25
CA SER A 111 -10.46 -1.27 -1.85
C SER A 111 -11.78 -1.67 -1.22
N ASP A 112 -12.85 -1.65 -2.01
CA ASP A 112 -14.20 -1.93 -1.59
C ASP A 112 -14.78 -3.00 -2.53
N PRO A 113 -14.79 -4.28 -2.12
CA PRO A 113 -15.29 -5.38 -2.96
C PRO A 113 -16.77 -5.26 -3.36
N ALA A 114 -17.52 -4.33 -2.75
CA ALA A 114 -18.89 -4.02 -3.14
C ALA A 114 -18.97 -2.91 -4.21
N SER A 115 -17.85 -2.26 -4.53
CA SER A 115 -17.69 -1.18 -5.51
C SER A 115 -17.19 -1.72 -6.85
N VAL A 116 -17.96 -2.61 -7.47
CA VAL A 116 -17.54 -3.29 -8.70
C VAL A 116 -17.96 -2.48 -9.95
N PRO A 117 -17.12 -2.36 -11.00
CA PRO A 117 -17.52 -1.78 -12.29
C PRO A 117 -18.74 -2.47 -12.90
N LYS A 118 -19.65 -1.69 -13.49
CA LYS A 118 -20.83 -2.24 -14.17
C LYS A 118 -20.42 -3.19 -15.31
N GLY A 119 -20.96 -4.40 -15.30
CA GLY A 119 -20.69 -5.41 -16.34
C GLY A 119 -19.63 -6.44 -15.94
N ILE A 120 -18.84 -6.16 -14.89
CA ILE A 120 -18.03 -7.18 -14.21
C ILE A 120 -18.95 -7.84 -13.18
N HIS A 121 -19.57 -8.95 -13.56
CA HIS A 121 -20.25 -9.84 -12.62
C HIS A 121 -19.57 -11.20 -12.79
N THR A 122 -19.02 -11.73 -11.71
CA THR A 122 -18.31 -13.03 -11.59
C THR A 122 -16.85 -13.09 -12.10
N PRO A 123 -16.02 -13.94 -11.44
CA PRO A 123 -14.67 -13.58 -11.04
C PRO A 123 -13.66 -13.81 -12.16
N HIS A 124 -12.73 -12.86 -12.34
CA HIS A 124 -11.43 -13.23 -12.87
C HIS A 124 -10.81 -14.19 -11.85
N ALA A 125 -10.88 -15.48 -12.17
CA ALA A 125 -10.25 -16.53 -11.41
C ALA A 125 -8.77 -16.15 -11.20
N ALA A 126 -8.44 -15.73 -9.98
CA ALA A 126 -7.09 -15.83 -9.47
C ALA A 126 -6.67 -17.29 -9.70
N GLY A 127 -5.79 -17.49 -10.67
CA GLY A 127 -5.30 -18.80 -11.03
C GLY A 127 -4.88 -19.53 -9.76
N LYS A 128 -5.53 -20.65 -9.47
CA LYS A 128 -5.00 -21.61 -8.52
C LYS A 128 -3.68 -22.08 -9.11
N ALA A 129 -2.58 -21.57 -8.55
CA ALA A 129 -1.27 -22.15 -8.76
C ALA A 129 -1.32 -23.61 -8.27
N LYS A 130 -0.75 -24.47 -9.10
CA LYS A 130 -0.80 -25.93 -9.07
C LYS A 130 0.08 -26.53 -7.98
#